data_AF-A0A2V7LCR8-F1
#
_entry.id   AF-A0A2V7LCR8-F1
#
_cell.length_a   1.000
_cell.length_b   1.000
_cell.length_c   1.000
_cell.angle_alpha   90.00
_cell.angle_beta   90.00
_cell.angle_gamma   90.00
#
_symmetry.space_group_name_H-M   'P 1'
#
loop_
_entity.id
_entity.type
_entity.pdbx_description
1 polymer ?
#
loop_
_entity_poly.entity_id
_entity_poly.type
_entity_poly.pdbx_seq_one_letter_code
_entity_poly.pdbx_strand_id
1 'polypeptide(L)' 'MPNPMGDLTGPFLTQPNEKYDVSFAGAPAGVYKGYCLPHVALGMRIAITVQ' A
#
# COMPACT_ATOMS: atom_id res chain seq x y z
N MET A 1 8.42 9.52 -8.92
CA MET A 1 7.26 9.88 -9.77
C MET A 1 6.09 8.99 -9.36
N PRO A 2 4.85 9.49 -9.26
CA PRO A 2 3.70 8.64 -9.02
C PRO A 2 3.61 7.61 -10.16
N ASN A 3 3.64 6.31 -9.84
CA ASN A 3 3.43 5.22 -10.79
C ASN A 3 2.22 4.36 -10.36
N PRO A 4 1.02 4.95 -10.24
CA PRO A 4 -0.17 4.20 -9.87
C PRO A 4 -0.60 3.30 -11.03
N MET A 5 -0.94 2.05 -10.72
CA MET A 5 -1.54 1.12 -11.69
C MET A 5 -3.04 1.38 -11.90
N GLY A 6 -3.64 2.23 -11.05
CA GLY A 6 -5.04 2.61 -11.06
C GLY A 6 -5.43 3.36 -9.79
N ASP A 7 -6.71 3.63 -9.62
CA ASP A 7 -7.22 4.32 -8.43
C ASP A 7 -6.88 3.53 -7.16
N LEU A 8 -6.32 4.25 -6.17
CA LEU A 8 -5.89 3.70 -4.88
C LEU A 8 -4.95 2.47 -5.00
N THR A 9 -4.30 2.32 -6.15
CA THR A 9 -3.46 1.16 -6.47
C THR A 9 -2.04 1.60 -6.72
N GLY A 10 -1.14 1.20 -5.81
CA GLY A 10 0.29 1.45 -5.93
C GLY A 10 0.94 0.69 -7.10
N PRO A 11 2.23 0.93 -7.36
CA PRO A 11 2.98 0.20 -8.38
C PRO A 11 3.06 -1.29 -8.05
N PHE A 12 3.11 -2.11 -9.10
CA PHE A 12 3.39 -3.54 -8.96
C PHE A 12 4.90 -3.77 -8.86
N LEU A 13 5.38 -4.06 -7.65
CA LEU A 13 6.81 -4.35 -7.40
C LEU A 13 7.11 -5.79 -7.81
N THR A 14 8.10 -5.98 -8.69
CA THR A 14 8.38 -7.29 -9.31
C THR A 14 9.76 -7.82 -8.93
N GLN A 15 10.63 -6.98 -8.38
CA GLN A 15 11.97 -7.39 -7.97
C GLN A 15 12.01 -7.76 -6.47
N PRO A 16 12.81 -8.76 -6.08
CA PRO A 16 13.04 -9.07 -4.67
C PRO A 16 13.59 -7.85 -3.91
N ASN A 17 13.04 -7.59 -2.72
CA ASN A 17 13.45 -6.49 -1.83
C ASN A 17 13.24 -5.08 -2.39
N GLU A 18 12.48 -4.94 -3.47
CA GLU A 18 12.05 -3.64 -3.97
C GLU A 18 11.22 -2.92 -2.90
N LYS A 19 11.46 -1.63 -2.73
CA LYS A 19 10.81 -0.80 -1.70
C LYS A 19 9.90 0.23 -2.35
N TYR A 20 8.76 0.47 -1.72
CA TYR A 20 7.84 1.53 -2.09
C TYR A 20 7.57 2.42 -0.88
N ASP A 21 8.02 3.67 -0.97
CA ASP A 21 7.80 4.66 0.08
C ASP A 21 6.38 5.23 0.00
N VAL A 22 5.68 5.17 1.13
CA VAL A 22 4.31 5.71 1.29
C VAL A 22 4.34 6.74 2.40
N SER A 23 3.82 7.94 2.13
CA SER A 23 3.67 9.00 3.13
C SER A 23 2.22 9.18 3.54
N PHE A 24 2.00 9.31 4.85
CA PHE A 24 0.72 9.68 5.47
C PHE A 24 0.74 11.10 6.03
N ALA A 25 1.74 11.92 5.65
CA ALA A 25 1.85 13.30 6.12
C ALA A 25 0.60 14.11 5.71
N GLY A 26 -0.07 14.69 6.71
CA GLY A 26 -1.32 15.43 6.51
C GLY A 26 -2.55 14.56 6.23
N ALA A 27 -2.42 13.24 6.24
CA ALA A 27 -3.57 12.34 6.14
C ALA A 27 -4.40 12.42 7.46
N PRO A 28 -5.74 12.42 7.39
CA PRO A 28 -6.57 12.41 8.58
C PRO A 28 -6.29 11.20 9.48
N ALA A 29 -6.51 11.35 10.79
CA ALA A 29 -6.49 10.22 11.71
C ALA A 29 -7.51 9.15 11.27
N GLY A 30 -7.12 7.88 11.35
CA GLY A 30 -7.94 6.79 10.84
C GLY A 30 -7.15 5.51 10.52
N VAL A 31 -7.87 4.51 10.01
CA VAL A 31 -7.29 3.22 9.63
C VAL A 31 -7.23 3.10 8.11
N TYR A 32 -6.01 3.03 7.59
CA TYR A 32 -5.70 2.87 6.17
C TYR A 32 -5.40 1.39 5.90
N LYS A 33 -6.20 0.77 5.03
CA LYS A 33 -6.06 -0.65 4.69
C LYS A 33 -5.24 -0.79 3.41
N GLY A 34 -4.30 -1.72 3.40
CA GLY A 34 -3.52 -2.12 2.23
C GLY A 34 -3.74 -3.59 1.91
N TYR A 35 -3.82 -3.91 0.62
CA TYR A 35 -3.97 -5.28 0.13
C TYR A 35 -2.87 -5.56 -0.90
N CYS A 36 -2.11 -6.63 -0.71
CA CYS A 36 -1.15 -7.09 -1.69
C CYS A 36 -1.84 -8.12 -2.59
N LEU A 37 -2.04 -7.80 -3.87
CA LEU A 37 -2.65 -8.71 -4.83
C LEU A 37 -1.55 -9.54 -5.55
N PRO A 38 -1.74 -10.86 -5.75
CA PRO A 38 -2.87 -11.68 -5.32
C PRO A 38 -2.76 -12.25 -3.88
N HIS A 39 -1.70 -11.90 -3.13
CA HIS A 39 -1.41 -12.46 -1.80
C HIS A 39 -2.49 -12.24 -0.72
N VAL A 40 -3.48 -11.39 -0.97
CA VAL A 40 -4.67 -11.23 -0.11
C VAL A 40 -5.41 -12.56 0.08
N ALA A 41 -5.40 -13.43 -0.93
CA ALA A 41 -5.96 -14.78 -0.86
C ALA A 41 -5.19 -15.68 0.13
N LEU A 42 -3.90 -15.39 0.33
CA LEU A 42 -3.03 -16.03 1.32
C LEU A 42 -3.06 -15.31 2.68
N GLY A 43 -3.96 -14.33 2.85
CA GLY A 43 -4.13 -13.59 4.11
C GLY A 43 -3.24 -12.35 4.26
N MET A 44 -2.46 -11.96 3.25
CA MET A 44 -1.61 -10.77 3.32
C MET A 44 -2.45 -9.49 3.26
N ARG A 45 -2.64 -8.87 4.43
CA ARG A 45 -3.40 -7.63 4.62
C ARG A 45 -2.60 -6.69 5.52
N ILE A 46 -2.71 -5.40 5.25
CA ILE A 46 -2.01 -4.35 5.99
C ILE A 46 -3.07 -3.43 6.60
N ALA A 47 -2.88 -3.04 7.85
CA ALA A 47 -3.65 -1.99 8.51
C ALA A 47 -2.69 -0.98 9.13
N ILE A 48 -2.80 0.27 8.72
CA ILE A 48 -1.98 1.39 9.20
C ILE A 48 -2.91 2.33 9.96
N THR A 49 -2.64 2.54 11.25
CA THR A 49 -3.38 3.47 12.07
C THR A 49 -2.61 4.79 12.14
N VAL A 50 -3.23 5.87 11.66
CA VAL A 50 -2.75 7.25 11.82
C VAL A 50 -3.52 7.88 12.98
N GLN A 51 -2.79 8.52 13.91
CA GLN A 51 -3.35 9.18 15.10
C GLN A 51 -3.14 10.69 15.02
#